data_AF-A0A2R7LSB3-F1
#
_entry.id   AF-A0A2R7LSB3-F1
#
_cell.length_a   1.000
_cell.length_b   1.000
_cell.length_c   1.000
_cell.angle_alpha   90.00
_cell.angle_beta   90.00
_cell.angle_gamma   90.00
#
_symmetry.space_group_name_H-M   'P 1'
#
loop_
_entity.id
_entity.type
_entity.pdbx_description
1 polymer ?
#
loop_
_entity_poly.entity_id
_entity_poly.type
_entity_poly.pdbx_seq_one_letter_code
_entity_poly.pdbx_strand_id
1 'polypeptide(L)' 'MKNFKIVPLSKEFARQIRETNSDNFGNQVYEQLATGKGPCRVSLKPFNVNQDIRLVFA' A
#
# COMPACT_ATOMS: atom_id res chain seq x y z
N MET A 1 12.28 12.94 -19.20
CA MET A 1 11.68 12.14 -18.11
C MET A 1 11.27 13.11 -17.00
N LYS A 2 10.04 13.04 -16.48
CA LYS A 2 9.64 13.89 -15.34
C LYS A 2 10.33 13.35 -14.08
N ASN A 3 10.89 14.23 -13.25
CA ASN A 3 11.50 13.85 -11.98
C ASN A 3 10.39 13.51 -10.98
N PHE A 4 10.24 12.24 -10.64
CA PHE A 4 9.29 11.80 -9.61
C PHE A 4 10.00 11.75 -8.24
N LYS A 5 9.30 12.18 -7.19
CA LYS A 5 9.77 12.10 -5.81
C LYS A 5 8.83 11.17 -5.04
N ILE A 6 9.40 10.19 -4.34
CA ILE A 6 8.65 9.37 -3.40
C ILE A 6 8.39 10.21 -2.15
N VAL A 7 7.12 10.39 -1.79
CA VAL A 7 6.72 11.06 -0.55
C VAL A 7 6.20 9.99 0.39
N PRO A 8 6.89 9.70 1.51
CA PRO A 8 6.43 8.71 2.47
C PRO A 8 5.18 9.20 3.19
N LEU A 9 4.26 8.28 3.47
CA LEU A 9 3.11 8.52 4.34
C LEU A 9 3.57 8.45 5.81
N SER A 10 2.88 9.19 6.70
CA SER A 10 3.14 9.09 8.13
C SER A 10 2.69 7.73 8.67
N LYS A 11 3.29 7.30 9.79
CA LYS A 11 2.95 6.02 10.42
C LYS A 11 1.52 6.04 10.95
N GLU A 12 1.11 7.19 11.46
CA GLU A 12 -0.21 7.45 12.04
C GLU A 12 -1.29 7.32 10.97
N PHE A 13 -1.03 7.87 9.78
CA PHE A 13 -1.92 7.76 8.64
C PHE A 13 -2.05 6.30 8.16
N ALA A 14 -0.91 5.61 8.03
CA ALA A 14 -0.92 4.20 7.63
C ALA A 14 -1.63 3.31 8.68
N ARG A 15 -1.53 3.63 9.97
CA ARG A 15 -2.25 2.94 11.05
C ARG A 15 -3.75 3.17 10.94
N GLN A 16 -4.18 4.41 10.76
CA GLN A 16 -5.61 4.74 10.62
C GLN A 16 -6.26 3.95 9.48
N ILE A 17 -5.63 3.92 8.30
CA ILE A 17 -6.17 3.18 7.14
C ILE A 17 -6.31 1.68 7.45
N ARG A 18 -5.37 1.07 8.18
CA ARG A 18 -5.46 -0.35 8.56
C ARG A 18 -6.61 -0.61 9.53
N GLU A 19 -6.88 0.34 10.43
CA GLU A 19 -7.94 0.21 11.43
C GLU A 19 -9.33 0.43 10.83
N THR A 20 -9.46 1.40 9.91
CA THR A 20 -10.74 1.78 9.31
C THR A 20 -11.06 1.01 8.04
N ASN A 21 -10.05 0.43 7.37
CA ASN A 21 -10.15 -0.07 6.01
C ASN A 21 -10.77 0.96 5.04
N SER A 22 -10.53 2.24 5.30
CA SER A 22 -11.06 3.35 4.50
C SER A 22 -10.00 4.43 4.38
N ASP A 23 -9.81 4.93 3.16
CA ASP A 23 -8.90 6.06 2.91
C ASP A 23 -9.60 7.41 3.12
N ASN A 24 -8.84 8.50 2.99
CA ASN A 24 -9.34 9.85 3.18
C ASN A 24 -10.28 10.35 2.07
N PHE A 25 -10.47 9.56 1.02
CA PHE A 25 -11.38 9.85 -0.08
C PHE A 25 -12.66 9.00 -0.01
N GLY A 26 -12.81 8.17 1.03
CA GLY A 26 -13.95 7.29 1.21
C GLY A 26 -13.85 5.98 0.42
N ASN A 27 -12.70 5.67 -0.18
CA ASN A 27 -12.50 4.40 -0.85
C ASN A 27 -12.28 3.29 0.18
N GLN A 28 -12.83 2.12 -0.11
CA GLN A 28 -12.58 0.92 0.66
C GLN A 28 -11.16 0.42 0.41
N VAL A 29 -10.46 0.11 1.50
CA VAL A 29 -9.15 -0.54 1.47
C VAL A 29 -9.33 -2.00 1.86
N TYR A 30 -8.61 -2.87 1.16
CA TYR A 30 -8.63 -4.30 1.39
C TYR A 30 -7.24 -4.82 1.71
N GLU A 31 -7.18 -5.77 2.62
CA GLU A 31 -5.98 -6.56 2.88
C GLU A 31 -5.97 -7.78 1.97
N GLN A 32 -4.93 -7.90 1.14
CA GLN A 32 -4.76 -9.03 0.23
C GLN A 32 -3.36 -9.59 0.31
N LEU A 33 -3.29 -10.92 0.21
CA LEU A 33 -2.03 -11.64 0.12
C LEU A 33 -1.26 -11.19 -1.13
N ALA A 34 0.05 -10.98 -0.98
CA ALA A 34 0.90 -10.62 -2.08
C ALA A 34 1.14 -11.82 -3.01
N THR A 35 0.40 -11.90 -4.11
CA THR A 35 0.53 -13.00 -5.09
C THR A 35 1.34 -12.64 -6.34
N GLY A 36 1.52 -11.34 -6.63
CA GLY A 36 2.29 -10.85 -7.78
C GLY A 36 3.82 -10.93 -7.57
N LYS A 37 4.62 -10.75 -8.62
CA LYS A 37 6.10 -10.80 -8.54
C LYS A 37 6.81 -9.46 -8.84
N GLY A 38 6.07 -8.36 -8.97
CA GLY A 38 6.62 -7.03 -9.26
C GLY A 38 6.77 -6.17 -8.01
N PRO A 39 7.74 -5.24 -7.92
CA PRO A 39 7.89 -4.38 -6.75
C PRO A 39 6.63 -3.55 -6.52
N CYS A 40 6.35 -3.22 -5.25
CA CYS A 40 5.25 -2.32 -4.93
C CYS A 40 5.50 -0.98 -5.66
N ARG A 41 4.56 -0.53 -6.51
CA ARG A 41 4.74 0.70 -7.31
C ARG A 41 4.98 1.95 -6.46
N VAL A 42 4.61 1.90 -5.17
CA VAL A 42 4.71 3.00 -4.22
C VAL A 42 6.02 2.98 -3.43
N SER A 43 6.42 1.83 -2.89
CA SER A 43 7.64 1.73 -2.07
C SER A 43 8.86 1.25 -2.83
N LEU A 44 8.67 0.69 -4.04
CA LEU A 44 9.65 -0.05 -4.83
C LEU A 44 10.33 -1.21 -4.08
N LYS A 45 9.79 -1.58 -2.92
CA LYS A 45 10.32 -2.70 -2.14
C LYS A 45 9.80 -4.02 -2.72
N PRO A 46 10.66 -5.05 -2.76
CA PRO A 46 10.20 -6.41 -2.98
C PRO A 46 9.31 -6.85 -1.81
N PHE A 47 8.52 -7.87 -2.04
CA PHE A 47 7.69 -8.51 -1.02
C PHE A 47 7.78 -10.02 -1.18
N ASN A 48 7.57 -10.73 -0.08
CA ASN A 48 7.56 -12.17 -0.03
C ASN A 48 6.20 -12.67 -0.51
N VAL A 49 6.22 -13.32 -1.68
CA VAL A 49 5.02 -13.87 -2.30
C VAL A 49 4.37 -14.90 -1.38
N ASN A 50 3.05 -14.82 -1.24
CA ASN A 50 2.24 -15.66 -0.36
C ASN A 50 2.56 -15.56 1.13
N GLN A 51 3.27 -14.51 1.55
CA GLN A 51 3.58 -14.25 2.97
C GLN A 51 3.16 -12.83 3.37
N ASP A 52 3.54 -11.84 2.57
CA ASP A 52 3.25 -10.45 2.90
C ASP A 52 1.80 -10.08 2.56
N ILE A 53 1.17 -9.30 3.45
CA ILE A 53 -0.16 -8.71 3.24
C ILE A 53 0.01 -7.29 2.72
N ARG A 54 -0.77 -6.94 1.70
CA ARG A 54 -0.80 -5.62 1.08
C ARG A 54 -2.15 -4.97 1.27
N LEU A 55 -2.12 -3.66 1.48
CA LEU A 55 -3.30 -2.82 1.34
C LEU A 55 -3.50 -2.52 -0.15
N VAL A 56 -4.66 -2.89 -0.67
CA VAL A 56 -5.08 -2.58 -2.03
C VAL A 56 -6.31 -1.68 -1.99
N PHE A 57 -6.36 -0.74 -2.92
CA PHE A 57 -7.51 0.14 -3.15
C PHE A 57 -8.34 -0.47 -4.28
N ALA A 58 -9.67 -0.45 -4.16
CA ALA A 58 -10.57 -0.81 -5.27
C ALA A 58 -10.50 0.20 -6.43
#